data_AF-A0A947SN12-F1
#
_entry.id   AF-A0A947SN12-F1
#
_cell.length_a   1.000
_cell.length_b   1.000
_cell.length_c   1.000
_cell.angle_alpha   90.00
_cell.angle_beta   90.00
_cell.angle_gamma   90.00
#
_symmetry.space_group_name_H-M   'P 1'
#
loop_
_entity.id
_entity.type
_entity.pdbx_description
1 polymer ?
#
loop_
_entity_poly.entity_id
_entity_poly.type
_entity_poly.pdbx_seq_one_letter_code
_entity_poly.pdbx_strand_id
1 'polypeptide(L)'
;MKRIIINENNYKNLSEILNKIKANNKKSIELFLSFVDKGFNYKKINKIVNLLTTYEIFFQIKIKDLPYCLINETEDRLILNEFSKDKIHLKICKECRYKRRCGGILKTQVKYYKDQIKSVEDLPREIMIELETKCNFNCAFCFNKDSFAVDGRDKINGLSKDYVKKIIKAIALSKVKIIRFTGGEPMLRKDIWELMDYAKSNGLKIRLNTNGSLISDKNIVKKLNEYISSILLPIESYNNKIESSLTGYKDSLKKKIKAINLLKDYGKMTIRAGTVATKESINDLEKIFNLVIKKLDLDDWELYRPIPTKENKFPMDRKDLKNLVNKLIKFQESTGRVFNIVNAVPFCAYSPEKVNKVSNGALSVDGHIRYAIDPRGFAKPDYYINKNIGDPLDINACWNHPFMKRMRNLKYIPNKCKGCKYIKKCRGGSRFSAKFIFNSFNAKDPLMSD
;
A
#
# COMPACT_ATOMS: atom_id res chain seq x y z
N MET A 1 20.53 24.13 6.39
CA MET A 1 20.37 22.76 6.93
C MET A 1 20.05 22.91 8.40
N LYS A 2 18.89 22.44 8.89
CA LYS A 2 18.54 22.54 10.31
C LYS A 2 18.68 21.16 10.93
N ARG A 3 19.59 21.03 11.90
CA ARG A 3 19.81 19.82 12.68
C ARG A 3 18.92 19.86 13.91
N ILE A 4 18.06 18.86 14.08
CA ILE A 4 17.28 18.70 15.32
C ILE A 4 17.74 17.42 15.99
N ILE A 5 18.23 17.55 17.22
CA ILE A 5 18.55 16.41 18.08
C ILE A 5 17.30 16.08 18.86
N ILE A 6 16.73 14.88 18.67
CA ILE A 6 15.53 14.46 19.39
C ILE A 6 15.94 13.74 20.67
N ASN A 7 15.46 14.23 21.82
CA ASN A 7 15.70 13.68 23.16
C ASN A 7 14.41 13.74 24.02
N GLU A 8 14.47 13.22 25.26
CA GLU A 8 13.29 13.18 26.14
C GLU A 8 12.69 14.58 26.40
N ASN A 9 13.52 15.63 26.34
CA ASN A 9 13.09 17.00 26.62
C ASN A 9 12.29 17.63 25.47
N ASN A 10 12.53 17.23 24.23
CA ASN A 10 11.92 17.89 23.06
C ASN A 10 11.02 17.00 22.19
N TYR A 11 11.02 15.66 22.37
CA TYR A 11 10.19 14.79 21.52
C TYR A 11 8.68 15.03 21.72
N LYS A 12 8.25 15.45 22.91
CA LYS A 12 6.84 15.78 23.21
C LYS A 12 6.36 16.97 22.37
N ASN A 13 7.24 17.93 22.14
CA ASN A 13 6.95 19.16 21.39
C ASN A 13 7.38 19.06 19.92
N LEU A 14 7.75 17.86 19.44
CA LEU A 14 8.30 17.66 18.10
C LEU A 14 7.35 18.15 17.00
N SER A 15 6.04 17.91 17.14
CA SER A 15 5.06 18.39 16.16
C SER A 15 5.02 19.92 16.10
N GLU A 16 5.07 20.59 17.24
CA GLU A 16 5.09 22.05 17.31
C GLU A 16 6.38 22.62 16.70
N ILE A 17 7.52 22.01 16.99
CA ILE A 17 8.82 22.36 16.39
C ILE A 17 8.76 22.24 14.87
N LEU A 18 8.24 21.11 14.35
CA LEU A 18 8.10 20.88 12.92
C LEU A 18 7.10 21.85 12.26
N ASN A 19 6.01 22.19 12.95
CA ASN A 19 5.04 23.20 12.47
C ASN A 19 5.66 24.60 12.39
N LYS A 20 6.45 25.01 13.39
CA LYS A 20 7.20 26.28 13.35
C LYS A 20 8.21 26.30 12.20
N ILE A 21 8.90 25.18 11.95
CA ILE A 21 9.83 25.08 10.82
C ILE A 21 9.08 25.09 9.47
N LYS A 22 7.91 24.46 9.41
CA LYS A 22 7.03 24.48 8.24
C LYS A 22 6.62 25.92 7.89
N ALA A 23 6.19 26.70 8.89
CA ALA A 23 5.80 28.10 8.72
C ALA A 23 6.97 28.98 8.20
N ASN A 24 8.20 28.68 8.62
CA ASN A 24 9.40 29.47 8.28
C ASN A 24 10.14 29.02 7.01
N ASN A 25 9.51 28.14 6.21
CA ASN A 25 9.94 27.74 4.86
C ASN A 25 11.43 27.35 4.71
N LYS A 26 11.82 26.13 5.12
CA LYS A 26 13.17 25.60 4.81
C LYS A 26 13.19 24.12 4.38
N LYS A 27 13.88 23.89 3.26
CA LYS A 27 14.28 22.61 2.66
C LYS A 27 15.14 21.75 3.62
N SER A 28 15.18 20.44 3.36
CA SER A 28 16.01 19.38 3.99
C SER A 28 16.30 19.56 5.50
N ILE A 29 15.53 18.86 6.33
CA ILE A 29 15.76 18.77 7.76
C ILE A 29 16.49 17.46 8.04
N GLU A 30 17.69 17.56 8.58
CA GLU A 30 18.42 16.41 9.06
C GLU A 30 18.07 16.21 10.53
N LEU A 31 17.40 15.09 10.83
CA LEU A 31 16.96 14.76 12.17
C LEU A 31 17.91 13.74 12.76
N PHE A 32 18.58 14.14 13.82
CA PHE A 32 19.46 13.26 14.57
C PHE A 32 18.66 12.70 15.73
N LEU A 33 18.27 11.43 15.62
CA LEU A 33 17.74 10.70 16.77
C LEU A 33 18.93 10.32 17.64
N SER A 34 19.15 11.05 18.73
CA SER A 34 20.15 10.67 19.72
C SER A 34 19.53 9.65 20.67
N PHE A 35 19.66 8.36 20.33
CA PHE A 35 19.29 7.26 21.24
C PHE A 35 20.26 7.12 22.43
N VAL A 36 21.07 8.14 22.70
CA VAL A 36 22.07 8.17 23.77
C VAL A 36 21.39 8.36 25.14
N ASP A 37 20.21 8.98 25.16
CA ASP A 37 19.41 9.13 26.38
C ASP A 37 18.66 7.83 26.70
N LYS A 38 18.85 7.35 27.94
CA LYS A 38 18.04 6.28 28.54
C LYS A 38 16.57 6.71 28.51
N GLY A 39 15.69 6.06 27.74
CA GLY A 39 14.24 6.35 27.78
C GLY A 39 13.40 6.09 26.52
N PHE A 40 14.01 5.99 25.34
CA PHE A 40 13.27 5.82 24.07
C PHE A 40 12.93 4.36 23.76
N ASN A 41 11.91 3.80 24.40
CA ASN A 41 11.41 2.48 24.01
C ASN A 41 10.82 2.46 22.58
N TYR A 42 10.66 1.25 22.03
CA TYR A 42 10.08 0.96 20.73
C TYR A 42 8.80 1.74 20.42
N LYS A 43 7.87 1.87 21.38
CA LYS A 43 6.60 2.58 21.17
C LYS A 43 6.86 4.07 20.90
N LYS A 44 7.76 4.71 21.66
CA LYS A 44 8.14 6.11 21.44
C LYS A 44 8.83 6.30 20.09
N ILE A 45 9.76 5.42 19.73
CA ILE A 45 10.48 5.47 18.45
C ILE A 45 9.50 5.42 17.28
N ASN A 46 8.56 4.47 17.31
CA ASN A 46 7.53 4.36 16.29
C ASN A 46 6.65 5.60 16.20
N LYS A 47 6.25 6.18 17.34
CA LYS A 47 5.46 7.42 17.35
C LYS A 47 6.22 8.57 16.68
N ILE A 48 7.51 8.71 16.96
CA ILE A 48 8.36 9.73 16.33
C ILE A 48 8.46 9.46 14.83
N VAL A 49 8.87 8.27 14.41
CA VAL A 49 9.04 7.96 12.97
C VAL A 49 7.73 8.15 12.21
N ASN A 50 6.60 7.73 12.79
CA ASN A 50 5.27 7.94 12.19
C ASN A 50 4.94 9.42 12.05
N LEU A 51 5.19 10.23 13.08
CA LEU A 51 5.02 11.68 12.98
C LEU A 51 5.93 12.24 11.88
N LEU A 52 7.21 11.88 11.85
CA LEU A 52 8.14 12.37 10.83
C LEU A 52 7.66 12.05 9.42
N THR A 53 7.12 10.86 9.18
CA THR A 53 6.60 10.49 7.85
C THR A 53 5.47 11.40 7.37
N THR A 54 4.64 11.95 8.26
CA THR A 54 3.60 12.92 7.85
C THR A 54 4.19 14.27 7.44
N TYR A 55 5.44 14.56 7.81
CA TYR A 55 6.15 15.78 7.43
C TYR A 55 7.13 15.58 6.25
N GLU A 56 7.28 14.36 5.71
CA GLU A 56 8.06 14.13 4.47
C GLU A 56 7.48 14.89 3.27
N ILE A 57 6.20 15.28 3.35
CA ILE A 57 5.55 16.16 2.38
C ILE A 57 6.09 17.60 2.44
N PHE A 58 6.70 18.02 3.54
CA PHE A 58 7.25 19.37 3.72
C PHE A 58 8.78 19.37 3.67
N PHE A 59 9.42 18.29 4.16
CA PHE A 59 10.86 18.24 4.35
C PHE A 59 11.47 16.97 3.76
N GLN A 60 12.71 17.07 3.27
CA GLN A 60 13.55 15.88 3.11
C GLN A 60 14.07 15.51 4.49
N ILE A 61 13.61 14.39 5.04
CA ILE A 61 13.98 13.90 6.36
C ILE A 61 15.10 12.87 6.22
N LYS A 62 16.22 13.13 6.88
CA LYS A 62 17.27 12.12 7.11
C LYS A 62 17.28 11.74 8.57
N ILE A 63 17.38 10.44 8.84
CA ILE A 63 17.58 9.93 10.19
C ILE A 63 18.97 9.32 10.27
N LYS A 64 19.69 9.57 11.36
CA LYS A 64 20.97 8.93 11.62
C LYS A 64 20.80 7.84 12.67
N ASP A 65 21.49 6.71 12.47
CA ASP A 65 21.81 5.71 13.49
C ASP A 65 20.63 4.93 14.06
N LEU A 66 19.49 4.93 13.36
CA LEU A 66 18.25 4.29 13.78
C LEU A 66 18.26 2.78 13.43
N PRO A 67 18.31 1.87 14.41
CA PRO A 67 18.28 0.44 14.12
C PRO A 67 16.89 0.04 13.61
N TYR A 68 16.85 -0.62 12.45
CA TYR A 68 15.58 -0.96 11.81
C TYR A 68 14.68 -1.91 12.62
N CYS A 69 15.26 -2.74 13.48
CA CYS A 69 14.52 -3.61 14.40
C CYS A 69 13.73 -2.84 15.48
N LEU A 70 14.02 -1.55 15.68
CA LEU A 70 13.31 -0.71 16.65
C LEU A 70 12.11 0.03 16.04
N ILE A 71 11.74 -0.29 14.80
CA ILE A 71 10.62 0.33 14.08
C ILE A 71 9.75 -0.76 13.47
N ASN A 72 8.44 -0.60 13.60
CA ASN A 72 7.47 -1.32 12.80
C ASN A 72 7.58 -0.87 11.34
N GLU A 73 7.39 -1.79 10.40
CA GLU A 73 7.10 -1.42 9.00
C GLU A 73 8.22 -0.64 8.27
N THR A 74 9.48 -0.95 8.59
CA THR A 74 10.67 -0.14 8.28
C THR A 74 10.94 0.19 6.82
N GLU A 75 10.39 -0.56 5.85
CA GLU A 75 10.65 -0.33 4.41
C GLU A 75 9.85 0.82 3.79
N ASP A 76 8.73 1.21 4.39
CA ASP A 76 7.79 2.12 3.70
C ASP A 76 8.02 3.59 4.07
N ARG A 77 8.83 3.84 5.11
CA ARG A 77 8.78 5.08 5.89
C ARG A 77 10.12 5.77 6.11
N LEU A 78 11.24 5.16 5.72
CA LEU A 78 12.58 5.73 5.89
C LEU A 78 13.23 5.95 4.54
N ILE A 79 13.11 7.18 4.03
CA ILE A 79 13.71 7.54 2.74
C ILE A 79 15.25 7.53 2.86
N LEU A 80 15.81 7.98 3.99
CA LEU A 80 17.25 8.16 4.19
C LEU A 80 17.65 7.88 5.64
N ASN A 81 18.13 6.65 5.92
CA ASN A 81 18.81 6.34 7.18
C ASN A 81 20.31 6.19 6.93
N GLU A 82 21.12 6.95 7.68
CA GLU A 82 22.59 6.92 7.63
C GLU A 82 23.13 6.24 8.88
N PHE A 83 24.20 5.45 8.75
CA PHE A 83 24.78 4.70 9.87
C PHE A 83 26.23 5.10 10.11
N SER A 84 26.59 5.30 11.37
CA SER A 84 27.96 5.48 11.84
C SER A 84 28.77 4.17 11.80
N LYS A 85 30.09 4.27 11.85
CA LYS A 85 31.02 3.13 11.74
C LYS A 85 31.06 2.22 12.98
N ASP A 86 30.67 2.73 14.15
CA ASP A 86 30.75 2.08 15.46
C ASP A 86 29.52 1.21 15.81
N LYS A 87 28.72 0.88 14.79
CA LYS A 87 27.56 -0.01 14.92
C LYS A 87 27.98 -1.48 14.85
N ILE A 88 27.25 -2.32 15.58
CA ILE A 88 27.44 -3.77 15.56
C ILE A 88 26.18 -4.50 15.12
N HIS A 89 26.37 -5.59 14.38
CA HIS A 89 25.33 -6.58 14.09
C HIS A 89 25.36 -7.68 15.15
N LEU A 90 24.24 -7.87 15.83
CA LEU A 90 24.06 -8.96 16.79
C LEU A 90 23.81 -10.29 16.05
N LYS A 91 23.92 -11.43 16.75
CA LYS A 91 23.65 -12.77 16.16
C LYS A 91 22.26 -12.84 15.51
N ILE A 92 21.26 -12.25 16.16
CA ILE A 92 19.87 -12.17 15.66
C ILE A 92 19.74 -11.37 14.35
N CYS A 93 20.71 -10.49 14.03
CA CYS A 93 20.70 -9.75 12.77
C CYS A 93 20.94 -10.65 11.55
N LYS A 94 21.53 -11.85 11.70
CA LYS A 94 21.82 -12.76 10.59
C LYS A 94 20.56 -13.27 9.88
N GLU A 95 19.49 -13.45 10.65
CA GLU A 95 18.18 -13.91 10.18
C GLU A 95 17.21 -12.76 9.86
N CYS A 96 17.64 -11.51 10.04
CA CYS A 96 16.80 -10.35 9.81
C CYS A 96 16.73 -10.00 8.32
N ARG A 97 15.52 -9.73 7.79
CA ARG A 97 15.30 -9.26 6.42
C ARG A 97 16.11 -8.01 6.07
N TYR A 98 16.47 -7.22 7.08
CA TYR A 98 17.21 -5.97 6.94
C TYR A 98 18.72 -6.08 7.07
N LYS A 99 19.29 -7.28 7.22
CA LYS A 99 20.72 -7.46 7.51
C LYS A 99 21.67 -6.72 6.58
N ARG A 100 21.32 -6.60 5.29
CA ARG A 100 22.13 -5.92 4.27
C ARG A 100 21.93 -4.40 4.20
N ARG A 101 20.89 -3.87 4.85
CA ARG A 101 20.52 -2.44 4.77
C ARG A 101 20.61 -1.71 6.11
N CYS A 102 20.45 -2.42 7.22
CA CYS A 102 20.58 -1.87 8.56
C CYS A 102 22.06 -1.87 8.97
N GLY A 103 22.58 -0.74 9.45
CA GLY A 103 23.94 -0.66 9.98
C GLY A 103 24.12 -1.34 11.34
N GLY A 104 23.02 -1.79 11.98
CA GLY A 104 23.06 -2.42 13.29
C GLY A 104 22.70 -1.46 14.42
N ILE A 105 23.17 -1.75 15.63
CA ILE A 105 22.91 -0.97 16.85
C ILE A 105 24.23 -0.49 17.46
N LEU A 106 24.24 0.66 18.16
CA LEU A 106 25.46 1.08 18.88
C LEU A 106 25.74 0.09 20.01
N LYS A 107 27.03 -0.24 20.21
CA LYS A 107 27.45 -1.14 21.29
C LYS A 107 26.95 -0.66 22.66
N THR A 108 26.99 0.65 22.91
CA THR A 108 26.51 1.29 24.14
C THR A 108 25.00 1.16 24.36
N GLN A 109 24.23 0.91 23.30
CA GLN A 109 22.77 0.85 23.32
C GLN A 109 22.19 -0.55 23.49
N VAL A 110 22.99 -1.59 23.23
CA VAL A 110 22.53 -2.99 23.31
C VAL A 110 21.90 -3.30 24.66
N LYS A 111 22.52 -2.85 25.76
CA LYS A 111 22.01 -3.12 27.12
C LYS A 111 20.63 -2.51 27.39
N TYR A 112 20.30 -1.37 26.79
CA TYR A 112 19.03 -0.68 27.02
C TYR A 112 17.88 -1.24 26.19
N TYR A 113 18.19 -1.86 25.05
CA TYR A 113 17.20 -2.36 24.09
C TYR A 113 17.20 -3.87 23.92
N LYS A 114 17.96 -4.61 24.74
CA LYS A 114 18.17 -6.07 24.60
C LYS A 114 16.86 -6.83 24.38
N ASP A 115 15.83 -6.56 25.18
CA ASP A 115 14.54 -7.25 25.12
C ASP A 115 13.62 -6.78 23.97
N GLN A 116 13.96 -5.64 23.38
CA GLN A 116 13.23 -5.00 22.28
C GLN A 116 13.85 -5.33 20.91
N ILE A 117 15.11 -5.75 20.87
CA ILE A 117 15.79 -6.11 19.61
C ILE A 117 15.31 -7.49 19.15
N LYS A 118 14.61 -7.50 18.03
CA LYS A 118 14.11 -8.73 17.39
C LYS A 118 14.48 -8.74 15.91
N SER A 119 14.72 -9.93 15.35
CA SER A 119 14.84 -10.09 13.90
C SER A 119 13.51 -9.73 13.25
N VAL A 120 13.55 -8.98 12.16
CA VAL A 120 12.37 -8.75 11.35
C VAL A 120 12.28 -9.87 10.32
N GLU A 121 11.24 -10.67 10.42
CA GLU A 121 11.00 -11.81 9.53
C GLU A 121 10.79 -11.34 8.08
N ASP A 122 11.39 -12.06 7.13
CA ASP A 122 11.18 -11.82 5.70
C ASP A 122 9.92 -12.56 5.23
N LEU A 123 8.76 -12.02 5.60
CA LEU A 123 7.44 -12.51 5.23
C LEU A 123 6.62 -11.43 4.51
N PRO A 124 5.59 -11.83 3.74
CA PRO A 124 4.61 -10.88 3.22
C PRO A 124 3.86 -10.21 4.38
N ARG A 125 3.56 -8.93 4.23
CA ARG A 125 2.76 -8.16 5.20
C ARG A 125 1.28 -8.47 5.08
N GLU A 126 0.83 -8.75 3.86
CA GLU A 126 -0.56 -8.99 3.49
C GLU A 126 -0.58 -10.05 2.40
N ILE A 127 -1.56 -10.94 2.43
CA ILE A 127 -1.90 -11.82 1.32
C ILE A 127 -3.32 -11.49 0.88
N MET A 128 -3.49 -11.29 -0.43
CA MET A 128 -4.76 -10.91 -1.04
C MET A 128 -5.37 -12.15 -1.68
N ILE A 129 -6.66 -12.40 -1.46
CA ILE A 129 -7.39 -13.49 -2.10
C ILE A 129 -8.52 -12.89 -2.92
N GLU A 130 -8.46 -13.12 -4.22
CA GLU A 130 -9.55 -12.88 -5.16
C GLU A 130 -10.54 -14.06 -5.00
N LEU A 131 -11.51 -13.92 -4.08
CA LEU A 131 -12.34 -15.04 -3.60
C LEU A 131 -13.38 -15.52 -4.60
N GLU A 132 -13.81 -14.64 -5.49
CA GLU A 132 -14.97 -14.82 -6.36
C GLU A 132 -14.62 -14.39 -7.77
N THR A 133 -15.02 -15.18 -8.77
CA THR A 133 -14.84 -14.85 -10.19
C THR A 133 -15.89 -13.84 -10.64
N LYS A 134 -17.12 -14.00 -10.14
CA LYS A 134 -18.28 -13.19 -10.51
C LYS A 134 -18.24 -11.80 -9.87
N CYS A 135 -18.80 -10.83 -10.57
CA CYS A 135 -19.07 -9.51 -10.02
C CYS A 135 -20.27 -8.92 -10.74
N ASN A 136 -21.16 -8.28 -9.97
CA ASN A 136 -22.38 -7.66 -10.46
C ASN A 136 -22.14 -6.30 -11.14
N PHE A 137 -20.88 -5.85 -11.22
CA PHE A 137 -20.45 -4.66 -11.95
C PHE A 137 -19.64 -5.09 -13.19
N ASN A 138 -19.66 -4.26 -14.23
CA ASN A 138 -18.90 -4.43 -15.46
C ASN A 138 -18.06 -3.19 -15.77
N CYS A 139 -17.19 -2.82 -14.83
CA CYS A 139 -16.43 -1.57 -14.93
C CYS A 139 -15.56 -1.51 -16.19
N ALA A 140 -15.55 -0.34 -16.84
CA ALA A 140 -14.75 -0.09 -18.04
C ALA A 140 -13.23 -0.20 -17.78
N PHE A 141 -12.80 0.11 -16.55
CA PHE A 141 -11.40 0.10 -16.11
C PHE A 141 -11.01 -1.20 -15.36
N CYS A 142 -11.81 -2.26 -15.43
CA CYS A 142 -11.58 -3.48 -14.66
C CYS A 142 -10.37 -4.27 -15.19
N PHE A 143 -9.30 -4.33 -14.39
CA PHE A 143 -8.08 -5.07 -14.74
C PHE A 143 -8.25 -6.60 -14.80
N ASN A 144 -9.31 -7.17 -14.20
CA ASN A 144 -9.52 -8.62 -14.21
C ASN A 144 -9.70 -9.16 -15.63
N LYS A 145 -10.18 -8.33 -16.56
CA LYS A 145 -10.32 -8.66 -17.99
C LYS A 145 -8.98 -8.98 -18.67
N ASP A 146 -7.87 -8.45 -18.14
CA ASP A 146 -6.51 -8.73 -18.62
C ASP A 146 -5.74 -9.68 -17.69
N SER A 147 -6.38 -10.20 -16.64
CA SER A 147 -5.79 -11.08 -15.62
C SER A 147 -6.49 -12.44 -15.62
N PHE A 148 -7.12 -12.85 -14.51
CA PHE A 148 -7.74 -14.17 -14.43
C PHE A 148 -8.95 -14.33 -15.36
N ALA A 149 -9.67 -13.23 -15.68
CA ALA A 149 -10.91 -13.27 -16.45
C ALA A 149 -10.71 -12.99 -17.95
N VAL A 150 -9.51 -13.24 -18.49
CA VAL A 150 -9.18 -13.01 -19.90
C VAL A 150 -10.07 -13.78 -20.87
N ASP A 151 -10.50 -14.98 -20.49
CA ASP A 151 -11.39 -15.83 -21.30
C ASP A 151 -12.87 -15.72 -20.89
N GLY A 152 -13.18 -14.80 -19.96
CA GLY A 152 -14.49 -14.65 -19.34
C GLY A 152 -14.57 -15.21 -17.92
N ARG A 153 -15.35 -14.55 -17.05
CA ARG A 153 -15.49 -14.91 -15.62
C ARG A 153 -16.14 -16.26 -15.39
N ASP A 154 -17.06 -16.67 -16.27
CA ASP A 154 -17.85 -17.90 -16.13
C ASP A 154 -17.09 -19.16 -16.55
N LYS A 155 -15.94 -19.01 -17.22
CA LYS A 155 -15.09 -20.15 -17.64
C LYS A 155 -14.16 -20.65 -16.53
N ILE A 156 -14.23 -20.05 -15.34
CA ILE A 156 -13.31 -20.35 -14.24
C ILE A 156 -14.09 -21.03 -13.14
N ASN A 157 -13.68 -22.26 -12.86
CA ASN A 157 -14.09 -22.96 -11.64
C ASN A 157 -13.39 -22.27 -10.47
N GLY A 158 -14.08 -21.33 -9.83
CA GLY A 158 -13.56 -20.56 -8.69
C GLY A 158 -13.15 -21.44 -7.50
N LEU A 159 -12.57 -20.81 -6.47
CA LEU A 159 -12.06 -21.55 -5.31
C LEU A 159 -13.20 -22.19 -4.50
N SER A 160 -13.09 -23.48 -4.19
CA SER A 160 -14.03 -24.12 -3.26
C SER A 160 -13.87 -23.58 -1.84
N LYS A 161 -14.94 -23.64 -1.04
CA LYS A 161 -14.93 -23.21 0.36
C LYS A 161 -13.79 -23.84 1.15
N ASP A 162 -13.66 -25.16 1.05
CA ASP A 162 -12.67 -25.94 1.79
C ASP A 162 -11.24 -25.59 1.38
N TYR A 163 -11.02 -25.31 0.09
CA TYR A 163 -9.72 -24.88 -0.38
C TYR A 163 -9.36 -23.47 0.14
N VAL A 164 -10.32 -22.54 0.16
CA VAL A 164 -10.10 -21.22 0.79
C VAL A 164 -9.79 -21.36 2.27
N LYS A 165 -10.48 -22.25 3.01
CA LYS A 165 -10.15 -22.53 4.42
C LYS A 165 -8.74 -23.09 4.59
N LYS A 166 -8.28 -24.00 3.71
CA LYS A 166 -6.89 -24.49 3.72
C LYS A 166 -5.89 -23.36 3.51
N ILE A 167 -6.15 -22.45 2.56
CA ILE A 167 -5.32 -21.26 2.33
C ILE A 167 -5.29 -20.36 3.58
N ILE A 168 -6.45 -20.05 4.16
CA ILE A 168 -6.54 -19.23 5.38
C ILE A 168 -5.70 -19.85 6.50
N LYS A 169 -5.77 -21.18 6.67
CA LYS A 169 -4.99 -21.89 7.68
C LYS A 169 -3.48 -21.79 7.42
N ALA A 170 -3.06 -21.98 6.17
CA ALA A 170 -1.66 -21.84 5.77
C ALA A 170 -1.11 -20.42 6.07
N ILE A 171 -1.88 -19.38 5.73
CA ILE A 171 -1.53 -17.97 6.02
C ILE A 171 -1.38 -17.74 7.54
N ALA A 172 -2.31 -18.26 8.34
CA ALA A 172 -2.27 -18.10 9.79
C ALA A 172 -1.04 -18.78 10.42
N LEU A 173 -0.69 -19.98 9.95
CA LEU A 173 0.49 -20.72 10.41
C LEU A 173 1.81 -20.05 9.98
N SER A 174 1.81 -19.30 8.88
CA SER A 174 3.00 -18.61 8.37
C SER A 174 3.29 -17.25 9.04
N LYS A 175 2.64 -16.95 10.17
CA LYS A 175 2.76 -15.69 10.95
C LYS A 175 2.32 -14.40 10.22
N VAL A 176 1.81 -14.50 9.00
CA VAL A 176 1.19 -13.37 8.28
C VAL A 176 -0.04 -12.91 9.07
N LYS A 177 -0.23 -11.60 9.19
CA LYS A 177 -1.27 -11.03 10.07
C LYS A 177 -2.47 -10.48 9.33
N ILE A 178 -2.33 -10.17 8.05
CA ILE A 178 -3.36 -9.48 7.27
C ILE A 178 -3.73 -10.33 6.07
N ILE A 179 -5.04 -10.57 5.94
CA ILE A 179 -5.65 -11.16 4.76
C ILE A 179 -6.60 -10.15 4.14
N ARG A 180 -6.56 -10.01 2.82
CA ARG A 180 -7.48 -9.15 2.07
C ARG A 180 -8.40 -9.99 1.23
N PHE A 181 -9.70 -9.83 1.42
CA PHE A 181 -10.73 -10.41 0.57
C PHE A 181 -11.13 -9.42 -0.53
N THR A 182 -11.06 -9.87 -1.78
CA THR A 182 -11.31 -9.08 -2.99
C THR A 182 -11.69 -10.01 -4.15
N GLY A 183 -11.43 -9.61 -5.41
CA GLY A 183 -11.59 -10.42 -6.62
C GLY A 183 -12.56 -9.79 -7.60
N GLY A 184 -13.53 -10.57 -8.07
CA GLY A 184 -14.76 -10.01 -8.65
C GLY A 184 -15.49 -9.19 -7.59
N GLU A 185 -16.53 -9.75 -6.98
CA GLU A 185 -17.20 -9.15 -5.82
C GLU A 185 -17.28 -10.19 -4.70
N PRO A 186 -16.44 -10.10 -3.66
CA PRO A 186 -16.43 -11.09 -2.59
C PRO A 186 -17.78 -11.21 -1.86
N MET A 187 -18.58 -10.14 -1.79
CA MET A 187 -19.89 -10.16 -1.14
C MET A 187 -20.96 -10.97 -1.90
N LEU A 188 -20.71 -11.39 -3.15
CA LEU A 188 -21.60 -12.31 -3.88
C LEU A 188 -21.45 -13.77 -3.43
N ARG A 189 -20.37 -14.08 -2.70
CA ARG A 189 -20.02 -15.44 -2.35
C ARG A 189 -20.88 -15.92 -1.17
N LYS A 190 -21.58 -17.06 -1.36
CA LYS A 190 -22.58 -17.57 -0.38
C LYS A 190 -21.99 -17.89 0.99
N ASP A 191 -20.72 -18.28 1.05
CA ASP A 191 -19.98 -18.69 2.25
C ASP A 191 -19.07 -17.58 2.81
N ILE A 192 -19.21 -16.32 2.36
CA ILE A 192 -18.31 -15.22 2.75
C ILE A 192 -18.22 -15.01 4.27
N TRP A 193 -19.35 -15.13 4.98
CA TRP A 193 -19.41 -14.96 6.43
C TRP A 193 -18.66 -16.08 7.16
N GLU A 194 -18.79 -17.32 6.68
CA GLU A 194 -18.08 -18.49 7.23
C GLU A 194 -16.56 -18.35 7.02
N LEU A 195 -16.14 -17.84 5.87
CA LEU A 195 -14.72 -17.58 5.57
C LEU A 195 -14.15 -16.44 6.41
N MET A 196 -14.93 -15.38 6.65
CA MET A 196 -14.54 -14.28 7.53
C MET A 196 -14.41 -14.73 8.97
N ASP A 197 -15.39 -15.47 9.48
CA ASP A 197 -15.33 -16.04 10.83
C ASP A 197 -14.11 -16.96 10.99
N TYR A 198 -13.89 -17.87 10.03
CA TYR A 198 -12.76 -18.79 10.07
C TYR A 198 -11.40 -18.07 10.03
N ALA A 199 -11.25 -17.02 9.22
CA ALA A 199 -10.04 -16.21 9.19
C ALA A 199 -9.79 -15.47 10.50
N LYS A 200 -10.83 -14.85 11.07
CA LYS A 200 -10.73 -14.15 12.36
C LYS A 200 -10.39 -15.11 13.50
N SER A 201 -11.02 -16.28 13.54
CA SER A 201 -10.77 -17.33 14.54
C SER A 201 -9.36 -17.90 14.45
N ASN A 202 -8.70 -17.82 13.28
CA ASN A 202 -7.27 -18.14 13.12
C ASN A 202 -6.34 -16.93 13.39
N GLY A 203 -6.85 -15.84 13.96
CA GLY A 203 -6.07 -14.68 14.40
C GLY A 203 -5.66 -13.71 13.29
N LEU A 204 -6.29 -13.79 12.11
CA LEU A 204 -6.03 -12.89 10.99
C LEU A 204 -6.87 -11.61 11.09
N LYS A 205 -6.25 -10.48 10.75
CA LYS A 205 -6.97 -9.22 10.51
C LYS A 205 -7.45 -9.19 9.07
N ILE A 206 -8.76 -9.01 8.89
CA ILE A 206 -9.39 -9.04 7.58
C ILE A 206 -9.52 -7.62 7.04
N ARG A 207 -9.16 -7.45 5.77
CA ARG A 207 -9.49 -6.26 4.97
C ARG A 207 -10.41 -6.68 3.84
N LEU A 208 -11.42 -5.87 3.54
CA LEU A 208 -12.39 -6.14 2.48
C LEU A 208 -12.31 -5.06 1.40
N ASN A 209 -12.18 -5.46 0.14
CA ASN A 209 -12.45 -4.58 -1.00
C ASN A 209 -13.77 -5.03 -1.63
N THR A 210 -14.76 -4.14 -1.70
CA THR A 210 -16.10 -4.44 -2.22
C THR A 210 -16.64 -3.23 -2.98
N ASN A 211 -17.47 -3.48 -4.00
CA ASN A 211 -18.20 -2.43 -4.70
C ASN A 211 -19.32 -1.80 -3.85
N GLY A 212 -19.64 -2.39 -2.70
CA GLY A 212 -20.57 -1.85 -1.69
C GLY A 212 -22.05 -2.01 -2.03
N SER A 213 -22.40 -2.48 -3.22
CA SER A 213 -23.80 -2.55 -3.67
C SER A 213 -24.67 -3.50 -2.85
N LEU A 214 -24.06 -4.48 -2.17
CA LEU A 214 -24.73 -5.45 -1.31
C LEU A 214 -24.76 -5.04 0.17
N ILE A 215 -24.22 -3.88 0.53
CA ILE A 215 -24.31 -3.35 1.89
C ILE A 215 -25.58 -2.50 1.99
N SER A 216 -26.73 -3.19 2.04
CA SER A 216 -28.07 -2.60 1.90
C SER A 216 -28.69 -2.11 3.20
N ASP A 217 -28.28 -2.69 4.33
CA ASP A 217 -28.93 -2.52 5.63
C ASP A 217 -27.95 -2.65 6.81
N LYS A 218 -28.47 -2.34 8.00
CA LYS A 218 -27.75 -2.32 9.27
C LYS A 218 -27.28 -3.70 9.74
N ASN A 219 -27.96 -4.79 9.37
CA ASN A 219 -27.58 -6.14 9.80
C ASN A 219 -26.31 -6.61 9.09
N ILE A 220 -26.17 -6.30 7.79
CA ILE A 220 -24.93 -6.56 7.05
C ILE A 220 -23.77 -5.77 7.66
N VAL A 221 -23.99 -4.50 7.98
CA VAL A 221 -22.95 -3.67 8.62
C VAL A 221 -22.54 -4.22 9.99
N LYS A 222 -23.49 -4.62 10.84
CA LYS A 222 -23.18 -5.26 12.14
C LYS A 222 -22.26 -6.47 11.97
N LYS A 223 -22.59 -7.37 11.04
CA LYS A 223 -21.76 -8.55 10.75
C LYS A 223 -20.37 -8.15 10.23
N LEU A 224 -20.27 -7.21 9.29
CA LEU A 224 -18.97 -6.73 8.82
C LEU A 224 -18.13 -6.18 9.97
N ASN A 225 -18.73 -5.39 10.86
CA ASN A 225 -18.07 -4.78 12.02
C ASN A 225 -17.52 -5.80 13.04
N GLU A 226 -18.04 -7.03 13.04
CA GLU A 226 -17.50 -8.13 13.83
C GLU A 226 -16.24 -8.72 13.21
N TYR A 227 -16.12 -8.75 11.88
CA TYR A 227 -15.07 -9.50 11.21
C TYR A 227 -13.93 -8.67 10.63
N ILE A 228 -14.22 -7.49 10.07
CA ILE A 228 -13.26 -6.75 9.27
C ILE A 228 -12.66 -5.57 10.04
N SER A 229 -11.37 -5.35 9.82
CA SER A 229 -10.63 -4.21 10.36
C SER A 229 -10.68 -2.99 9.45
N SER A 230 -10.87 -3.20 8.14
CA SER A 230 -10.97 -2.13 7.16
C SER A 230 -11.74 -2.57 5.92
N ILE A 231 -12.50 -1.64 5.36
CA ILE A 231 -13.23 -1.77 4.11
C ILE A 231 -12.76 -0.71 3.11
N LEU A 232 -12.63 -1.09 1.84
CA LEU A 232 -12.40 -0.19 0.72
C LEU A 232 -13.59 -0.25 -0.25
N LEU A 233 -14.17 0.91 -0.52
CA LEU A 233 -15.28 1.11 -1.46
C LEU A 233 -14.79 2.02 -2.60
N PRO A 234 -14.68 1.52 -3.84
CA PRO A 234 -14.24 2.35 -4.96
C PRO A 234 -15.23 3.49 -5.23
N ILE A 235 -14.75 4.71 -5.47
CA ILE A 235 -15.54 5.87 -5.89
C ILE A 235 -14.78 6.50 -7.06
N GLU A 236 -15.35 6.46 -8.27
CA GLU A 236 -14.64 6.89 -9.49
C GLU A 236 -15.04 8.30 -9.93
N SER A 237 -16.21 8.77 -9.49
CA SER A 237 -16.76 10.07 -9.82
C SER A 237 -17.60 10.65 -8.68
N TYR A 238 -17.70 11.97 -8.66
CA TYR A 238 -18.63 12.71 -7.80
C TYR A 238 -20.07 12.70 -8.35
N ASN A 239 -20.25 12.30 -9.63
CA ASN A 239 -21.53 12.31 -10.33
C ASN A 239 -22.04 10.88 -10.55
N ASN A 240 -23.26 10.60 -10.09
CA ASN A 240 -23.83 9.26 -10.16
C ASN A 240 -24.07 8.74 -11.59
N LYS A 241 -24.35 9.61 -12.57
CA LYS A 241 -24.50 9.19 -13.98
C LYS A 241 -23.15 8.75 -14.55
N ILE A 242 -22.09 9.51 -14.28
CA ILE A 242 -20.72 9.19 -14.70
C ILE A 242 -20.26 7.90 -14.00
N GLU A 243 -20.44 7.79 -12.68
CA GLU A 243 -20.13 6.56 -11.94
C GLU A 243 -20.86 5.34 -12.51
N SER A 244 -22.17 5.47 -12.79
CA SER A 244 -22.98 4.36 -13.33
C SER A 244 -22.46 3.91 -14.70
N SER A 245 -22.06 4.85 -15.56
CA SER A 245 -21.43 4.56 -16.84
C SER A 245 -20.09 3.84 -16.67
N LEU A 246 -19.20 4.38 -15.83
CA LEU A 246 -17.87 3.81 -15.58
C LEU A 246 -17.92 2.41 -14.95
N THR A 247 -18.90 2.15 -14.10
CA THR A 247 -19.07 0.88 -13.38
C THR A 247 -19.95 -0.14 -14.11
N GLY A 248 -20.70 0.29 -15.13
CA GLY A 248 -21.73 -0.51 -15.78
C GLY A 248 -22.88 -0.90 -14.83
N TYR A 249 -23.13 -0.12 -13.78
CA TYR A 249 -24.12 -0.46 -12.76
C TYR A 249 -24.95 0.76 -12.36
N LYS A 250 -26.28 0.66 -12.55
CA LYS A 250 -27.21 1.76 -12.32
C LYS A 250 -27.22 2.20 -10.85
N ASP A 251 -27.09 3.52 -10.67
CA ASP A 251 -27.09 4.20 -9.37
C ASP A 251 -25.99 3.71 -8.42
N SER A 252 -24.85 3.29 -8.98
CA SER A 252 -23.73 2.75 -8.20
C SER A 252 -23.21 3.74 -7.15
N LEU A 253 -23.08 5.03 -7.48
CA LEU A 253 -22.61 6.03 -6.51
C LEU A 253 -23.60 6.20 -5.35
N LYS A 254 -24.91 6.29 -5.64
CA LYS A 254 -25.94 6.40 -4.60
C LYS A 254 -25.92 5.20 -3.65
N LYS A 255 -25.78 3.98 -4.20
CA LYS A 255 -25.68 2.75 -3.40
C LYS A 255 -24.42 2.73 -2.53
N LYS A 256 -23.28 3.12 -3.10
CA LYS A 256 -22.01 3.26 -2.34
C LYS A 256 -22.12 4.29 -1.22
N ILE A 257 -22.71 5.46 -1.47
CA ILE A 257 -22.94 6.48 -0.44
C ILE A 257 -23.85 5.95 0.66
N LYS A 258 -24.95 5.25 0.31
CA LYS A 258 -25.82 4.60 1.29
C LYS A 258 -25.04 3.61 2.17
N ALA A 259 -24.25 2.73 1.54
CA ALA A 259 -23.40 1.77 2.25
C ALA A 259 -22.41 2.46 3.19
N ILE A 260 -21.74 3.51 2.73
CA ILE A 260 -20.79 4.30 3.52
C ILE A 260 -21.48 4.91 4.75
N ASN A 261 -22.64 5.54 4.58
CA ASN A 261 -23.37 6.14 5.69
C ASN A 261 -23.77 5.07 6.73
N LEU A 262 -24.28 3.92 6.27
CA LEU A 262 -24.59 2.80 7.17
C LEU A 262 -23.35 2.29 7.92
N LEU A 263 -22.18 2.23 7.27
CA LEU A 263 -20.93 1.81 7.90
C LEU A 263 -20.45 2.81 8.95
N LYS A 264 -20.58 4.12 8.69
CA LYS A 264 -20.17 5.19 9.62
C LYS A 264 -20.94 5.14 10.93
N ASP A 265 -22.22 4.75 10.91
CA ASP A 265 -23.06 4.65 12.12
C ASP A 265 -22.52 3.66 13.18
N TYR A 266 -21.58 2.77 12.84
CA TYR A 266 -21.07 1.70 13.73
C TYR A 266 -19.62 1.88 14.22
N GLY A 267 -18.86 2.82 13.64
CA GLY A 267 -17.65 3.43 14.20
C GLY A 267 -16.38 2.58 14.45
N LYS A 268 -16.37 1.25 14.32
CA LYS A 268 -15.17 0.45 14.70
C LYS A 268 -14.17 0.17 13.57
N MET A 269 -14.57 0.24 12.30
CA MET A 269 -13.71 -0.14 11.15
C MET A 269 -13.19 1.09 10.39
N THR A 270 -12.01 0.97 9.78
CA THR A 270 -11.49 1.99 8.87
C THR A 270 -12.18 1.88 7.50
N ILE A 271 -12.87 2.95 7.08
CA ILE A 271 -13.59 3.07 5.82
C ILE A 271 -12.76 3.90 4.84
N ARG A 272 -12.45 3.32 3.69
CA ARG A 272 -11.53 3.91 2.70
C ARG A 272 -12.18 3.98 1.33
N ALA A 273 -11.81 4.99 0.55
CA ALA A 273 -12.14 5.03 -0.88
C ALA A 273 -10.94 4.67 -1.75
N GLY A 274 -11.21 4.09 -2.91
CA GLY A 274 -10.24 3.93 -4.00
C GLY A 274 -10.74 4.63 -5.26
N THR A 275 -9.86 5.29 -6.00
CA THR A 275 -10.18 5.92 -7.30
C THR A 275 -9.10 5.63 -8.33
N VAL A 276 -9.51 5.14 -9.50
CA VAL A 276 -8.63 5.04 -10.67
C VAL A 276 -8.55 6.40 -11.35
N ALA A 277 -7.39 7.04 -11.25
CA ALA A 277 -7.14 8.39 -11.71
C ALA A 277 -6.97 8.47 -13.25
N THR A 278 -8.02 8.19 -14.02
CA THR A 278 -8.08 8.47 -15.47
C THR A 278 -7.96 9.97 -15.74
N LYS A 279 -7.67 10.34 -16.99
CA LYS A 279 -7.61 11.74 -17.42
C LYS A 279 -8.88 12.52 -17.05
N GLU A 280 -10.04 11.93 -17.27
CA GLU A 280 -11.36 12.51 -16.95
C GLU A 280 -11.52 12.70 -15.44
N SER A 281 -11.24 11.65 -14.65
CA SER A 281 -11.33 11.75 -13.19
C SER A 281 -10.34 12.75 -12.60
N ILE A 282 -9.17 12.94 -13.21
CA ILE A 282 -8.18 13.94 -12.80
C ILE A 282 -8.75 15.35 -13.00
N ASN A 283 -9.52 15.60 -14.06
CA ASN A 283 -10.16 16.90 -14.27
C ASN A 283 -11.19 17.21 -13.19
N ASP A 284 -11.93 16.20 -12.73
CA ASP A 284 -12.96 16.32 -11.69
C ASP A 284 -12.47 16.02 -10.26
N LEU A 285 -11.16 15.86 -10.07
CA LEU A 285 -10.59 15.34 -8.84
C LEU A 285 -10.92 16.17 -7.60
N GLU A 286 -11.03 17.50 -7.72
CA GLU A 286 -11.46 18.41 -6.66
C GLU A 286 -12.88 18.09 -6.17
N LYS A 287 -13.78 17.74 -7.09
CA LYS A 287 -15.17 17.39 -6.77
C LYS A 287 -15.23 16.02 -6.10
N ILE A 288 -14.43 15.07 -6.57
CA ILE A 288 -14.30 13.75 -5.94
C ILE A 288 -13.71 13.90 -4.53
N PHE A 289 -12.65 14.71 -4.38
CA PHE A 289 -12.05 15.05 -3.09
C PHE A 289 -13.08 15.65 -2.12
N ASN A 290 -13.87 16.63 -2.57
CA ASN A 290 -14.92 17.23 -1.75
C ASN A 290 -15.97 16.19 -1.32
N LEU A 291 -16.38 15.29 -2.21
CA LEU A 291 -17.29 14.20 -1.86
C LEU A 291 -16.67 13.26 -0.82
N VAL A 292 -15.49 12.71 -1.09
CA VAL A 292 -14.86 11.65 -0.30
C VAL A 292 -14.37 12.16 1.06
N ILE A 293 -13.68 13.30 1.07
CA ILE A 293 -12.96 13.79 2.25
C ILE A 293 -13.77 14.82 3.02
N LYS A 294 -14.51 15.71 2.36
CA LYS A 294 -15.25 16.78 3.06
C LYS A 294 -16.67 16.37 3.42
N LYS A 295 -17.38 15.67 2.53
CA LYS A 295 -18.79 15.31 2.74
C LYS A 295 -18.96 13.95 3.42
N LEU A 296 -18.32 12.91 2.87
CA LEU A 296 -18.40 11.56 3.44
C LEU A 296 -17.44 11.38 4.62
N ASP A 297 -16.38 12.18 4.69
CA ASP A 297 -15.37 12.15 5.74
C ASP A 297 -14.89 10.72 6.00
N LEU A 298 -14.34 10.11 4.94
CA LEU A 298 -13.73 8.79 5.00
C LEU A 298 -12.35 8.87 5.65
N ASP A 299 -11.86 7.76 6.22
CA ASP A 299 -10.59 7.69 6.94
C ASP A 299 -9.38 7.79 6.02
N ASP A 300 -9.51 7.29 4.79
CA ASP A 300 -8.43 7.29 3.79
C ASP A 300 -8.96 7.34 2.36
N TRP A 301 -8.15 7.86 1.44
CA TRP A 301 -8.44 7.90 0.02
C TRP A 301 -7.21 7.52 -0.79
N GLU A 302 -7.29 6.34 -1.40
CA GLU A 302 -6.25 5.74 -2.21
C GLU A 302 -6.48 6.04 -3.69
N LEU A 303 -5.44 6.54 -4.36
CA LEU A 303 -5.46 6.78 -5.79
C LEU A 303 -4.67 5.68 -6.51
N TYR A 304 -5.14 5.34 -7.70
CA TYR A 304 -4.50 4.34 -8.56
C TYR A 304 -4.31 4.96 -9.93
N ARG A 305 -3.09 4.95 -10.47
CA ARG A 305 -2.95 5.28 -11.88
C ARG A 305 -3.57 4.17 -12.74
N PRO A 306 -4.21 4.50 -13.87
CA PRO A 306 -4.63 3.51 -14.83
C PRO A 306 -3.44 2.65 -15.29
N ILE A 307 -3.64 1.34 -15.38
CA ILE A 307 -2.63 0.41 -15.87
C ILE A 307 -2.87 0.10 -17.35
N PRO A 308 -1.82 -0.17 -18.14
CA PRO A 308 -1.97 -0.60 -19.52
C PRO A 308 -2.85 -1.86 -19.64
N THR A 309 -3.74 -1.86 -20.62
CA THR A 309 -4.59 -3.00 -21.01
C THR A 309 -4.40 -3.30 -22.50
N LYS A 310 -4.99 -4.40 -22.98
CA LYS A 310 -4.97 -4.70 -24.43
C LYS A 310 -5.68 -3.61 -25.25
N GLU A 311 -6.76 -3.04 -24.70
CA GLU A 311 -7.58 -2.00 -25.33
C GLU A 311 -6.92 -0.62 -25.27
N ASN A 312 -6.23 -0.29 -24.17
CA ASN A 312 -5.55 0.98 -24.00
C ASN A 312 -4.16 0.79 -23.39
N LYS A 313 -3.14 0.78 -24.25
CA LYS A 313 -1.73 0.59 -23.86
C LYS A 313 -1.15 1.78 -23.09
N PHE A 314 -1.63 3.00 -23.33
CA PHE A 314 -1.10 4.22 -22.73
C PHE A 314 -2.22 5.06 -22.11
N PRO A 315 -2.86 4.57 -21.03
CA PRO A 315 -4.07 5.20 -20.47
C PRO A 315 -3.79 6.47 -19.66
N MET A 316 -2.52 6.84 -19.53
CA MET A 316 -2.07 8.03 -18.81
C MET A 316 -0.73 8.48 -19.42
N ASP A 317 -0.56 9.79 -19.55
CA ASP A 317 0.73 10.40 -19.91
C ASP A 317 1.40 11.14 -18.72
N ARG A 318 2.57 11.73 -18.97
CA ARG A 318 3.32 12.49 -17.94
C ARG A 318 2.64 13.80 -17.54
N LYS A 319 1.86 14.42 -18.43
CA LYS A 319 1.11 15.66 -18.16
C LYS A 319 -0.05 15.38 -17.21
N ASP A 320 -0.76 14.27 -17.43
CA ASP A 320 -1.82 13.78 -16.57
C ASP A 320 -1.27 13.47 -15.16
N LEU A 321 -0.17 12.72 -15.07
CA LEU A 321 0.48 12.42 -13.80
C LEU A 321 0.97 13.70 -13.08
N LYS A 322 1.56 14.65 -13.80
CA LYS A 322 1.95 15.95 -13.26
C LYS A 322 0.74 16.69 -12.66
N ASN A 323 -0.40 16.69 -13.35
CA ASN A 323 -1.62 17.31 -12.87
C ASN A 323 -2.12 16.64 -11.58
N LEU A 324 -2.24 15.31 -11.59
CA LEU A 324 -2.62 14.50 -10.42
C LEU A 324 -1.71 14.80 -9.21
N VAL A 325 -0.38 14.74 -9.40
CA VAL A 325 0.58 15.00 -8.32
C VAL A 325 0.42 16.40 -7.72
N ASN A 326 0.25 17.43 -8.55
CA ASN A 326 0.06 18.79 -8.06
C ASN A 326 -1.26 18.96 -7.31
N LYS A 327 -2.35 18.33 -7.76
CA LYS A 327 -3.64 18.35 -7.06
C LYS A 327 -3.56 17.64 -5.70
N LEU A 328 -2.97 16.44 -5.66
CA LEU A 328 -2.78 15.71 -4.41
C LEU A 328 -1.95 16.51 -3.40
N ILE A 329 -0.85 17.14 -3.82
CA ILE A 329 -0.07 18.01 -2.93
C ILE A 329 -0.94 19.14 -2.34
N LYS A 330 -1.74 19.83 -3.17
CA LYS A 330 -2.66 20.88 -2.70
C LYS A 330 -3.69 20.35 -1.69
N PHE A 331 -4.23 19.16 -1.91
CA PHE A 331 -5.17 18.54 -0.96
C PHE A 331 -4.52 18.17 0.37
N GLN A 332 -3.29 17.65 0.33
CA GLN A 332 -2.53 17.34 1.54
C GLN A 332 -2.18 18.62 2.31
N GLU A 333 -1.81 19.69 1.61
CA GLU A 333 -1.53 21.00 2.21
C GLU A 333 -2.76 21.61 2.88
N SER A 334 -3.95 21.49 2.26
CA SER A 334 -5.20 22.06 2.77
C SER A 334 -5.85 21.27 3.90
N THR A 335 -5.46 20.01 4.13
CA THR A 335 -6.06 19.14 5.14
C THR A 335 -5.09 18.62 6.18
N GLY A 336 -3.79 18.64 5.91
CA GLY A 336 -2.78 17.93 6.70
C GLY A 336 -2.84 16.41 6.59
N ARG A 337 -3.74 15.85 5.76
CA ARG A 337 -3.86 14.41 5.49
C ARG A 337 -2.92 14.00 4.36
N VAL A 338 -2.56 12.72 4.30
CA VAL A 338 -1.72 12.16 3.23
C VAL A 338 -2.61 11.37 2.26
N PHE A 339 -2.46 11.61 0.96
CA PHE A 339 -3.17 10.93 -0.12
C PHE A 339 -2.17 10.35 -1.10
N ASN A 340 -2.24 9.04 -1.34
CA ASN A 340 -1.20 8.33 -2.08
C ASN A 340 -1.72 7.72 -3.37
N ILE A 341 -0.89 7.80 -4.41
CA ILE A 341 -0.91 6.89 -5.54
C ILE A 341 -0.28 5.58 -5.08
N VAL A 342 -1.12 4.55 -4.91
CA VAL A 342 -0.75 3.28 -4.26
C VAL A 342 -0.01 2.34 -5.19
N ASN A 343 -0.42 2.26 -6.45
CA ASN A 343 0.29 1.47 -7.46
C ASN A 343 1.50 2.24 -8.03
N ALA A 344 2.44 1.51 -8.60
CA ALA A 344 3.74 2.05 -8.96
C ALA A 344 3.66 3.19 -9.98
N VAL A 345 4.27 4.33 -9.66
CA VAL A 345 4.60 5.41 -10.60
C VAL A 345 6.10 5.69 -10.56
N PRO A 346 6.76 5.91 -11.71
CA PRO A 346 8.16 6.28 -11.73
C PRO A 346 8.34 7.73 -11.27
N PHE A 347 9.16 7.94 -10.25
CA PHE A 347 9.33 9.27 -9.64
C PHE A 347 9.93 10.31 -10.62
N CYS A 348 10.71 9.87 -11.59
CA CYS A 348 11.26 10.72 -12.64
C CYS A 348 10.23 11.17 -13.69
N ALA A 349 8.99 10.68 -13.65
CA ALA A 349 7.94 11.10 -14.59
C ALA A 349 7.58 12.59 -14.50
N TYR A 350 7.82 13.23 -13.34
CA TYR A 350 7.60 14.65 -13.14
C TYR A 350 8.74 15.30 -12.34
N SER A 351 8.60 15.34 -11.01
CA SER A 351 9.63 15.82 -10.09
C SER A 351 9.76 14.78 -9.00
N PRO A 352 10.89 14.06 -8.89
CA PRO A 352 11.03 12.97 -7.94
C PRO A 352 10.72 13.34 -6.49
N GLU A 353 11.05 14.58 -6.11
CA GLU A 353 10.73 15.15 -4.81
C GLU A 353 9.23 15.31 -4.61
N LYS A 354 8.50 15.84 -5.59
CA LYS A 354 7.04 15.98 -5.53
C LYS A 354 6.32 14.64 -5.57
N VAL A 355 6.70 13.75 -6.49
CA VAL A 355 6.08 12.42 -6.64
C VAL A 355 6.24 11.60 -5.36
N ASN A 356 7.42 11.66 -4.72
CA ASN A 356 7.67 10.96 -3.47
C ASN A 356 6.70 11.34 -2.33
N LYS A 357 6.16 12.58 -2.33
CA LYS A 357 5.21 13.08 -1.31
C LYS A 357 3.81 12.48 -1.42
N VAL A 358 3.47 11.92 -2.58
CA VAL A 358 2.11 11.48 -2.92
C VAL A 358 2.11 10.08 -3.54
N SER A 359 3.20 9.32 -3.43
CA SER A 359 3.29 7.97 -3.97
C SER A 359 4.17 7.08 -3.12
N ASN A 360 3.75 5.82 -3.02
CA ASN A 360 4.52 4.75 -2.39
C ASN A 360 5.52 4.09 -3.36
N GLY A 361 5.64 4.57 -4.59
CA GLY A 361 6.43 3.92 -5.62
C GLY A 361 5.94 2.50 -5.86
N ALA A 362 6.84 1.55 -6.04
CA ALA A 362 6.46 0.16 -6.32
C ALA A 362 6.27 -0.71 -5.08
N LEU A 363 6.41 -0.18 -3.86
CA LEU A 363 6.45 -1.01 -2.64
C LEU A 363 5.23 -1.93 -2.48
N SER A 364 4.05 -1.48 -2.88
CA SER A 364 2.78 -2.21 -2.72
C SER A 364 2.37 -3.07 -3.92
N VAL A 365 3.23 -3.22 -4.93
CA VAL A 365 2.97 -4.01 -6.14
C VAL A 365 4.14 -4.93 -6.47
N ASP A 366 4.07 -5.68 -7.57
CA ASP A 366 5.19 -6.47 -8.11
C ASP A 366 5.80 -7.50 -7.12
N GLY A 367 5.04 -7.95 -6.11
CA GLY A 367 5.51 -8.95 -5.14
C GLY A 367 6.42 -8.43 -4.02
N HIS A 368 6.43 -7.12 -3.78
CA HIS A 368 7.40 -6.48 -2.91
C HIS A 368 7.12 -6.61 -1.40
N ILE A 369 5.86 -6.43 -0.99
CA ILE A 369 5.43 -6.57 0.42
C ILE A 369 4.22 -7.49 0.59
N ARG A 370 3.62 -7.93 -0.51
CA ARG A 370 2.39 -8.72 -0.57
C ARG A 370 2.34 -9.48 -1.89
N TYR A 371 1.41 -10.42 -1.99
CA TYR A 371 1.10 -11.13 -3.23
C TYR A 371 -0.39 -11.52 -3.24
N ALA A 372 -0.91 -11.93 -4.39
CA ALA A 372 -2.32 -12.28 -4.59
C ALA A 372 -2.49 -13.79 -4.80
N ILE A 373 -3.65 -14.33 -4.46
CA ILE A 373 -4.12 -15.66 -4.86
C ILE A 373 -5.41 -15.42 -5.64
N ASP A 374 -5.46 -15.90 -6.88
CA ASP A 374 -6.59 -15.66 -7.76
C ASP A 374 -7.60 -16.81 -7.78
N PRO A 375 -8.78 -16.64 -8.41
CA PRO A 375 -9.81 -17.66 -8.32
C PRO A 375 -9.46 -18.99 -8.99
N ARG A 376 -8.41 -19.03 -9.82
CA ARG A 376 -7.90 -20.27 -10.46
C ARG A 376 -7.01 -21.08 -9.50
N GLY A 377 -6.75 -20.56 -8.30
CA GLY A 377 -5.82 -21.14 -7.35
C GLY A 377 -4.36 -20.78 -7.63
N PHE A 378 -4.09 -19.74 -8.43
CA PHE A 378 -2.72 -19.31 -8.72
C PHE A 378 -2.29 -18.27 -7.69
N ALA A 379 -1.14 -18.51 -7.04
CA ALA A 379 -0.43 -17.44 -6.35
C ALA A 379 0.26 -16.55 -7.40
N LYS A 380 0.16 -15.23 -7.28
CA LYS A 380 0.70 -14.21 -8.20
C LYS A 380 1.39 -13.08 -7.45
N PRO A 381 2.42 -12.42 -8.01
CA PRO A 381 3.13 -11.30 -7.37
C PRO A 381 2.20 -10.13 -6.99
N ASP A 382 1.19 -9.87 -7.81
CA ASP A 382 0.12 -8.91 -7.57
C ASP A 382 -1.08 -9.27 -8.46
N TYR A 383 -2.03 -8.34 -8.61
CA TYR A 383 -3.22 -8.52 -9.43
C TYR A 383 -2.95 -8.62 -10.94
N TYR A 384 -1.86 -8.01 -11.41
CA TYR A 384 -1.62 -7.70 -12.82
C TYR A 384 -0.62 -8.66 -13.45
N ILE A 385 0.42 -9.06 -12.72
CA ILE A 385 1.43 -9.97 -13.20
C ILE A 385 0.86 -11.40 -13.19
N ASN A 386 0.50 -11.88 -14.38
CA ASN A 386 0.00 -13.24 -14.59
C ASN A 386 1.15 -14.29 -14.57
N LYS A 387 1.90 -14.34 -13.47
CA LYS A 387 2.94 -15.34 -13.21
C LYS A 387 2.52 -16.17 -12.00
N ASN A 388 2.29 -17.47 -12.20
CA ASN A 388 2.11 -18.39 -11.07
C ASN A 388 3.45 -18.53 -10.31
N ILE A 389 3.44 -18.25 -9.00
CA ILE A 389 4.59 -18.31 -8.10
C ILE A 389 4.56 -19.52 -7.16
N GLY A 390 3.64 -20.47 -7.35
CA GLY A 390 3.61 -21.74 -6.63
C GLY A 390 2.25 -22.08 -6.04
N ASP A 391 2.25 -23.11 -5.19
CA ASP A 391 1.08 -23.57 -4.45
C ASP A 391 0.68 -22.57 -3.35
N PRO A 392 -0.54 -22.01 -3.37
CA PRO A 392 -1.06 -21.13 -2.31
C PRO A 392 -1.03 -21.70 -0.89
N LEU A 393 -0.90 -23.02 -0.71
CA LEU A 393 -0.77 -23.66 0.60
C LEU A 393 0.65 -23.57 1.17
N ASP A 394 1.68 -23.33 0.33
CA ASP A 394 3.06 -23.10 0.77
C ASP A 394 3.45 -21.62 0.67
N ILE A 395 3.06 -20.87 1.70
CA ILE A 395 3.32 -19.43 1.80
C ILE A 395 4.81 -19.11 1.69
N ASN A 396 5.66 -19.95 2.27
CA ASN A 396 7.10 -19.72 2.29
C ASN A 396 7.72 -19.95 0.91
N ALA A 397 7.31 -21.01 0.19
CA ALA A 397 7.74 -21.25 -1.17
C ALA A 397 7.27 -20.14 -2.13
N CYS A 398 6.00 -19.74 -2.06
CA CYS A 398 5.51 -18.61 -2.86
C CYS A 398 6.29 -17.33 -2.59
N TRP A 399 6.50 -16.98 -1.32
CA TRP A 399 7.25 -15.78 -0.95
C TRP A 399 8.71 -15.81 -1.42
N ASN A 400 9.33 -17.00 -1.39
CA ASN A 400 10.73 -17.21 -1.78
C ASN A 400 10.94 -17.62 -3.23
N HIS A 401 9.87 -17.66 -4.04
CA HIS A 401 9.91 -18.05 -5.43
C HIS A 401 10.97 -17.22 -6.20
N PRO A 402 11.76 -17.83 -7.11
CA PRO A 402 12.84 -17.13 -7.81
C PRO A 402 12.38 -15.84 -8.53
N PHE A 403 11.17 -15.86 -9.09
CA PHE A 403 10.56 -14.66 -9.69
C PHE A 403 10.38 -13.54 -8.65
N MET A 404 9.81 -13.82 -7.49
CA MET A 404 9.60 -12.83 -6.43
C MET A 404 10.93 -12.24 -5.94
N LYS A 405 11.94 -13.09 -5.71
CA LYS A 405 13.30 -12.67 -5.36
C LYS A 405 13.92 -11.76 -6.42
N ARG A 406 13.71 -12.07 -7.71
CA ARG A 406 14.15 -11.23 -8.83
C ARG A 406 13.44 -9.87 -8.81
N MET A 407 12.12 -9.83 -8.68
CA MET A 407 11.35 -8.58 -8.65
C MET A 407 11.79 -7.68 -7.49
N ARG A 408 12.04 -8.25 -6.30
CA ARG A 408 12.54 -7.52 -5.13
C ARG A 408 13.99 -7.04 -5.24
N ASN A 409 14.74 -7.45 -6.25
CA ASN A 409 16.16 -7.17 -6.39
C ASN A 409 16.42 -5.99 -7.34
N LEU A 410 17.11 -4.97 -6.81
CA LEU A 410 17.46 -3.73 -7.54
C LEU A 410 18.42 -3.95 -8.72
N LYS A 411 19.01 -5.14 -8.88
CA LYS A 411 19.79 -5.50 -10.09
C LYS A 411 18.92 -5.56 -11.34
N TYR A 412 17.61 -5.80 -11.21
CA TYR A 412 16.70 -6.07 -12.33
C TYR A 412 15.76 -4.89 -12.66
N ILE A 413 16.23 -3.67 -12.41
CA ILE A 413 15.53 -2.43 -12.79
C ILE A 413 16.32 -1.71 -13.91
N PRO A 414 15.77 -0.67 -14.55
CA PRO A 414 16.44 0.03 -15.64
C PRO A 414 17.80 0.60 -15.21
N ASN A 415 18.81 0.49 -16.08
CA ASN A 415 20.17 0.95 -15.76
C ASN A 415 20.24 2.43 -15.33
N LYS A 416 19.41 3.30 -15.92
CA LYS A 416 19.31 4.71 -15.54
C LYS A 416 18.88 4.97 -14.09
N CYS A 417 18.31 3.97 -13.42
CA CYS A 417 17.97 4.08 -12.00
C CYS A 417 19.17 3.89 -11.07
N LYS A 418 20.31 3.38 -11.56
CA LYS A 418 21.54 3.22 -10.76
C LYS A 418 21.97 4.59 -10.22
N GLY A 419 22.27 4.66 -8.93
CA GLY A 419 22.63 5.91 -8.24
C GLY A 419 21.45 6.83 -7.87
N CYS A 420 20.21 6.54 -8.28
CA CYS A 420 19.06 7.37 -7.94
C CYS A 420 18.74 7.31 -6.44
N LYS A 421 18.64 8.48 -5.78
CA LYS A 421 18.32 8.58 -4.34
C LYS A 421 16.95 7.97 -3.96
N TYR A 422 16.03 7.82 -4.91
CA TYR A 422 14.69 7.27 -4.69
C TYR A 422 14.54 5.78 -5.05
N ILE A 423 15.61 5.13 -5.52
CA ILE A 423 15.58 3.76 -6.06
C ILE A 423 14.89 2.74 -5.14
N LYS A 424 15.07 2.87 -3.81
CA LYS A 424 14.53 1.92 -2.82
C LYS A 424 13.01 1.91 -2.76
N LYS A 425 12.36 3.07 -2.96
CA LYS A 425 10.90 3.26 -2.95
C LYS A 425 10.31 3.21 -4.37
N CYS A 426 10.89 3.94 -5.31
CA CYS A 426 10.45 4.02 -6.69
C CYS A 426 10.62 2.69 -7.45
N ARG A 427 11.76 2.01 -7.29
CA ARG A 427 12.11 0.74 -7.95
C ARG A 427 11.92 0.71 -9.47
N GLY A 428 12.03 1.87 -10.11
CA GLY A 428 11.88 2.05 -11.56
C GLY A 428 10.43 2.23 -12.03
N GLY A 429 9.44 2.32 -11.15
CA GLY A 429 8.02 2.28 -11.53
C GLY A 429 7.52 0.85 -11.73
N SER A 430 6.35 0.70 -12.34
CA SER A 430 5.67 -0.60 -12.49
C SER A 430 6.43 -1.54 -13.40
N ARG A 431 6.78 -2.71 -12.85
CA ARG A 431 7.40 -3.77 -13.63
C ARG A 431 6.36 -4.46 -14.51
N PHE A 432 5.09 -4.53 -14.06
CA PHE A 432 3.97 -4.93 -14.93
C PHE A 432 3.88 -4.05 -16.18
N SER A 433 3.80 -2.72 -16.05
CA SER A 433 3.66 -1.83 -17.22
C SER A 433 4.87 -1.90 -18.15
N ALA A 434 6.08 -2.03 -17.59
CA ALA A 434 7.30 -2.23 -18.38
C ALA A 434 7.24 -3.53 -19.20
N LYS A 435 6.83 -4.65 -18.58
CA LYS A 435 6.65 -5.94 -19.27
C LYS A 435 5.54 -5.87 -20.32
N PHE A 436 4.42 -5.24 -19.98
CA PHE A 436 3.27 -5.16 -20.86
C PHE A 436 3.58 -4.38 -22.16
N ILE A 437 4.31 -3.26 -22.04
CA ILE A 437 4.60 -2.39 -23.19
C ILE A 437 5.88 -2.78 -23.93
N PHE A 438 6.94 -3.12 -23.20
CA PHE A 438 8.28 -3.34 -23.79
C PHE A 438 8.73 -4.80 -23.70
N ASN A 439 7.81 -5.73 -23.41
CA ASN A 439 8.05 -7.17 -23.31
C ASN A 439 9.15 -7.59 -22.30
N SER A 440 9.55 -6.71 -21.38
CA SER A 440 10.58 -7.00 -20.37
C SER A 440 10.31 -6.33 -19.03
N PHE A 441 10.39 -7.10 -17.93
CA PHE A 441 10.30 -6.56 -16.57
C PHE A 441 11.47 -5.63 -16.21
N ASN A 442 12.60 -5.75 -16.91
CA ASN A 442 13.78 -4.90 -16.69
C ASN A 442 13.69 -3.57 -17.48
N ALA A 443 12.73 -3.43 -18.39
CA ALA A 443 12.56 -2.23 -19.20
C ALA A 443 12.08 -1.03 -18.36
N LYS A 444 12.10 0.15 -18.99
CA LYS A 444 11.56 1.38 -18.37
C LYS A 444 10.05 1.25 -18.16
N ASP A 445 9.55 1.81 -17.07
CA ASP A 445 8.11 2.09 -16.99
C ASP A 445 7.75 3.13 -18.07
N PRO A 446 6.61 3.00 -18.78
CA PRO A 446 6.22 3.92 -19.86
C PRO A 446 6.19 5.40 -19.48
N LEU A 447 5.96 5.72 -18.21
CA LEU A 447 5.91 7.10 -17.72
C LEU A 447 7.30 7.64 -17.32
N MET A 448 8.35 6.82 -17.33
CA MET A 448 9.70 7.30 -17.01
C MET A 448 10.13 8.37 -18.01
N SER A 449 10.56 9.53 -17.51
CA SER A 449 11.34 10.47 -18.33
C SER A 449 12.53 9.77 -18.95
N ASP A 450 12.93 10.16 -20.14
CA ASP A 450 14.08 9.55 -20.83
C ASP A 450 15.35 9.58 -19.98
#